data_AF-A0A913WXQ0-F1
#
_entry.id   AF-A0A913WXQ0-F1
#
_cell.length_a   1.000
_cell.length_b   1.000
_cell.length_c   1.000
_cell.angle_alpha   90.00
_cell.angle_beta   90.00
_cell.angle_gamma   90.00
#
_symmetry.space_group_name_H-M   'P 1'
#
loop_
_entity.id
_entity.type
_entity.pdbx_description
1 polymer ?
#
loop_
_entity_poly.entity_id
_entity_poly.type
_entity_poly.pdbx_seq_one_letter_code
_entity_poly.pdbx_strand_id
1 'polypeptide(L)'
;MFCLLGLLVALVGTALHPVSGQTPGYVFIGCFYDSNRRPLNKLVKNLRGHIDWKALKKTVDSCATQIKKEGYEYFGVQFYGECWSGKDAATSFAKVGPAPLSKCGRGVGTSWVNAVYRLVNLPPCSSDLQYKPLPSSGTVQELTWCSNETSAKLEMSLGYPTRVTGIGMQGKYPDKWMTSFTLEYSEGEMFVPYVERGLIRIFQGNSNWYDLKIIWLVNPSEGTRFRIVPKTWTPYPGPVCARFRLFGCRLH
;
A
#
# COMPACT_ATOMS: atom_id res chain seq x y z
N MET A 1 11.25 -59.10 22.06
CA MET A 1 10.84 -57.95 22.89
C MET A 1 11.64 -56.74 22.41
N PHE A 2 11.18 -56.07 21.35
CA PHE A 2 11.87 -54.91 20.75
C PHE A 2 11.08 -53.66 21.12
N CYS A 3 11.70 -52.78 21.92
CA CYS A 3 11.12 -51.52 22.35
C CYS A 3 11.49 -50.44 21.32
N LEU A 4 10.56 -50.11 20.43
CA LEU A 4 10.68 -48.97 19.52
C LEU A 4 10.44 -47.67 20.30
N LEU A 5 11.52 -46.97 20.68
CA LEU A 5 11.43 -45.58 21.12
C LEU A 5 11.09 -44.71 19.91
N GLY A 6 9.84 -44.26 19.81
CA GLY A 6 9.42 -43.22 18.89
C GLY A 6 10.03 -41.87 19.28
N LEU A 7 10.91 -41.33 18.45
CA LEU A 7 11.33 -39.93 18.55
C LEU A 7 10.14 -39.04 18.19
N LEU A 8 9.58 -38.37 19.20
CA LEU A 8 8.65 -37.28 19.02
C LEU A 8 9.45 -36.06 18.53
N VAL A 9 9.49 -35.84 17.21
CA VAL A 9 9.96 -34.57 16.65
C VAL A 9 8.90 -33.53 16.97
N ALA A 10 9.08 -32.79 18.06
CA ALA A 10 8.30 -31.59 18.31
C ALA A 10 8.63 -30.57 17.22
N LEU A 11 7.75 -30.45 16.23
CA LEU A 11 7.71 -29.30 15.34
C LEU A 11 7.43 -28.08 16.22
N VAL A 12 8.49 -27.37 16.61
CA VAL A 12 8.38 -26.04 17.18
C VAL A 12 7.87 -25.16 16.05
N GLY A 13 6.54 -25.08 15.93
CA GLY A 13 5.90 -24.04 15.13
C GLY A 13 6.33 -22.72 15.71
N THR A 14 7.28 -22.05 15.05
CA THR A 14 7.62 -20.66 15.39
C THR A 14 6.39 -19.83 15.11
N ALA A 15 5.56 -19.63 16.13
CA ALA A 15 4.59 -18.56 16.14
C ALA A 15 5.39 -17.29 15.77
N LEU A 16 4.97 -16.61 14.71
CA LEU A 16 5.53 -15.32 14.32
C LEU A 16 5.33 -14.38 15.51
N HIS A 17 6.34 -14.26 16.36
CA HIS A 17 6.33 -13.27 17.41
C HIS A 17 6.26 -11.89 16.74
N PRO A 18 5.31 -11.02 17.11
CA PRO A 18 5.29 -9.67 16.59
C PRO A 18 6.64 -9.03 16.91
N VAL A 19 7.32 -8.55 15.87
CA VAL A 19 8.49 -7.69 16.04
C VAL A 19 8.08 -6.53 16.94
N SER A 20 8.83 -6.33 18.03
CA SER A 20 8.57 -5.32 19.05
C SER A 20 8.13 -3.98 18.44
N GLY A 21 6.95 -3.49 18.81
CA GLY A 21 6.44 -2.16 18.44
C GLY A 21 5.57 -2.07 17.18
N GLN A 22 5.29 -3.16 16.47
CA GLN A 22 4.34 -3.12 15.35
C GLN A 22 2.88 -3.01 15.83
N THR A 23 2.11 -2.08 15.26
CA THR A 23 0.68 -1.91 15.54
C THR A 23 -0.18 -2.36 14.35
N PRO A 24 -1.24 -3.16 14.57
CA PRO A 24 -2.20 -3.49 13.53
C PRO A 24 -2.90 -2.23 13.01
N GLY A 25 -2.98 -2.10 11.70
CA GLY A 25 -3.63 -0.99 11.02
C GLY A 25 -4.15 -1.41 9.66
N TYR A 26 -4.48 -0.42 8.82
CA TYR A 26 -4.90 -0.66 7.45
C TYR A 26 -4.41 0.47 6.54
N VAL A 27 -4.21 0.15 5.26
CA VAL A 27 -3.83 1.11 4.23
C VAL A 27 -4.87 1.10 3.12
N PHE A 28 -5.28 2.28 2.67
CA PHE A 28 -6.18 2.43 1.52
C PHE A 28 -5.47 1.94 0.26
N ILE A 29 -6.10 1.05 -0.51
CA ILE A 29 -5.55 0.51 -1.76
C ILE A 29 -6.07 1.33 -2.94
N GLY A 30 -7.37 1.59 -2.99
CA GLY A 30 -7.98 2.31 -4.10
C GLY A 30 -9.49 2.14 -4.16
N CYS A 31 -10.07 2.68 -5.22
CA CYS A 31 -11.50 2.60 -5.49
C CYS A 31 -11.73 1.64 -6.66
N PHE A 32 -12.60 0.64 -6.49
CA PHE A 32 -12.79 -0.43 -7.49
C PHE A 32 -14.26 -0.71 -7.72
N TYR A 33 -14.62 -0.95 -8.98
CA TYR A 33 -15.98 -1.36 -9.32
C TYR A 33 -16.30 -2.75 -8.77
N ASP A 34 -17.54 -2.95 -8.37
CA ASP A 34 -18.11 -4.25 -8.08
C ASP A 34 -18.91 -4.77 -9.29
N SER A 35 -19.35 -6.02 -9.24
CA SER A 35 -20.18 -6.66 -10.25
C SER A 35 -21.04 -7.75 -9.63
N ASN A 36 -21.94 -8.34 -10.42
CA ASN A 36 -22.73 -9.50 -9.97
C ASN A 36 -21.87 -10.70 -9.54
N ARG A 37 -20.61 -10.79 -10.00
CA ARG A 37 -19.67 -11.84 -9.59
C ARG A 37 -19.01 -11.58 -8.23
N ARG A 38 -19.21 -10.39 -7.65
CA ARG A 38 -18.68 -9.94 -6.35
C ARG A 38 -17.19 -10.24 -6.17
N PRO A 39 -16.28 -9.38 -6.67
CA PRO A 39 -14.84 -9.49 -6.41
C PRO A 39 -14.52 -9.70 -4.92
N LEU A 40 -15.24 -9.02 -4.05
CA LEU A 40 -15.27 -9.28 -2.61
C LEU A 40 -16.61 -9.98 -2.29
N ASN A 41 -16.58 -11.30 -2.14
CA ASN A 41 -17.78 -12.14 -2.14
C ASN A 41 -18.39 -12.41 -0.76
N LYS A 42 -17.76 -11.94 0.33
CA LYS A 42 -18.24 -12.12 1.70
C LYS A 42 -18.65 -10.79 2.31
N LEU A 43 -19.94 -10.60 2.55
CA LEU A 43 -20.42 -9.54 3.45
C LEU A 43 -20.13 -9.97 4.89
N VAL A 44 -19.12 -9.36 5.50
CA VAL A 44 -18.71 -9.63 6.89
C VAL A 44 -19.62 -8.88 7.87
N LYS A 45 -19.94 -7.62 7.57
CA LYS A 45 -20.81 -6.81 8.43
C LYS A 45 -21.52 -5.73 7.63
N ASN A 46 -22.78 -5.45 7.96
CA ASN A 46 -23.48 -4.27 7.49
C ASN A 46 -23.54 -3.22 8.63
N LEU A 47 -22.85 -2.10 8.45
CA LEU A 47 -22.76 -0.98 9.39
C LEU A 47 -23.61 0.22 8.96
N ARG A 48 -24.41 0.09 7.90
CA ARG A 48 -25.13 1.23 7.31
C ARG A 48 -26.10 1.92 8.26
N GLY A 49 -26.71 1.17 9.17
CA GLY A 49 -27.58 1.71 10.22
C GLY A 49 -26.86 2.53 11.30
N HIS A 50 -25.52 2.55 11.32
CA HIS A 50 -24.71 3.18 12.37
C HIS A 50 -23.67 4.15 11.80
N ILE A 51 -23.91 4.70 10.60
CA ILE A 51 -22.97 5.60 9.95
C ILE A 51 -22.95 6.96 10.67
N ASP A 52 -21.79 7.34 11.17
CA ASP A 52 -21.48 8.72 11.54
C ASP A 52 -21.05 9.48 10.28
N TRP A 53 -22.00 10.17 9.64
CA TRP A 53 -21.75 10.94 8.41
C TRP A 53 -20.73 12.06 8.61
N LYS A 54 -20.54 12.55 9.84
CA LYS A 54 -19.53 13.55 10.17
C LYS A 54 -18.15 12.91 10.33
N ALA A 55 -18.07 11.62 10.67
CA ALA A 55 -16.82 10.90 10.88
C ALA A 55 -16.79 9.51 10.21
N LEU A 56 -16.87 9.46 8.87
CA LEU A 56 -16.86 8.21 8.09
C LEU A 56 -15.64 7.31 8.34
N LYS A 57 -14.52 7.88 8.82
CA LYS A 57 -13.36 7.09 9.26
C LYS A 57 -13.75 6.05 10.32
N LYS A 58 -14.68 6.36 11.23
CA LYS A 58 -15.17 5.41 12.23
C LYS A 58 -15.81 4.17 11.60
N THR A 59 -16.47 4.33 10.46
CA THR A 59 -17.02 3.20 9.69
C THR A 59 -15.89 2.32 9.16
N VAL A 60 -14.84 2.92 8.60
CA VAL A 60 -13.67 2.18 8.10
C VAL A 60 -12.95 1.47 9.24
N ASP A 61 -12.72 2.14 10.38
CA ASP A 61 -12.10 1.57 11.58
C ASP A 61 -12.90 0.38 12.13
N SER A 62 -14.22 0.53 12.21
CA SER A 62 -15.14 -0.54 12.63
C SER A 62 -15.09 -1.71 11.65
N CYS A 63 -15.03 -1.41 10.35
CA CYS A 63 -14.91 -2.43 9.31
C CYS A 63 -13.63 -3.22 9.44
N ALA A 64 -12.48 -2.55 9.48
CA ALA A 64 -11.17 -3.17 9.67
C ALA A 64 -11.13 -4.09 10.89
N THR A 65 -11.77 -3.67 11.99
CA THR A 65 -11.90 -4.47 13.22
C THR A 65 -12.66 -5.78 12.99
N GLN A 66 -13.79 -5.76 12.27
CA GLN A 66 -14.56 -6.97 11.99
C GLN A 66 -13.83 -7.90 11.01
N ILE A 67 -13.21 -7.34 9.97
CA ILE A 67 -12.44 -8.08 8.97
C ILE A 67 -11.27 -8.81 9.64
N LYS A 68 -10.55 -8.13 10.55
CA LYS A 68 -9.45 -8.73 11.31
C LYS A 68 -9.92 -9.89 12.17
N LYS A 69 -11.08 -9.78 12.82
CA LYS A 69 -11.65 -10.85 13.66
C LYS A 69 -11.98 -12.11 12.84
N GLU A 70 -12.42 -11.93 11.61
CA GLU A 70 -12.70 -13.03 10.67
C GLU A 70 -11.43 -13.60 9.99
N GLY A 71 -10.25 -13.02 10.25
CA GLY A 71 -8.98 -13.50 9.70
C GLY A 71 -8.74 -13.15 8.23
N TYR A 72 -9.42 -12.14 7.69
CA TYR A 72 -9.18 -11.67 6.33
C TYR A 72 -8.14 -10.56 6.26
N GLU A 73 -7.40 -10.46 5.15
CA GLU A 73 -6.35 -9.45 4.94
C GLU A 73 -6.87 -8.21 4.19
N TYR A 74 -7.71 -8.39 3.16
CA TYR A 74 -8.23 -7.29 2.34
C TYR A 74 -9.71 -7.08 2.60
N PHE A 75 -10.16 -5.84 2.51
CA PHE A 75 -11.59 -5.52 2.63
C PHE A 75 -11.99 -4.32 1.80
N GLY A 76 -13.28 -4.24 1.48
CA GLY A 76 -13.92 -3.13 0.83
C GLY A 76 -15.00 -2.54 1.73
N VAL A 77 -15.08 -1.22 1.79
CA VAL A 77 -16.27 -0.53 2.30
C VAL A 77 -17.10 -0.11 1.11
N GLN A 78 -18.26 -0.74 0.93
CA GLN A 78 -19.23 -0.44 -0.12
C GLN A 78 -20.46 0.25 0.47
N PHE A 79 -21.16 1.02 -0.35
CA PHE A 79 -22.43 1.65 -0.01
C PHE A 79 -22.42 2.31 1.38
N TYR A 80 -21.35 3.06 1.63
CA TYR A 80 -21.07 3.85 2.84
C TYR A 80 -20.87 3.06 4.15
N GLY A 81 -21.10 1.75 4.19
CA GLY A 81 -20.99 0.99 5.44
C GLY A 81 -21.11 -0.53 5.36
N GLU A 82 -21.13 -1.13 4.17
CA GLU A 82 -21.07 -2.58 4.02
C GLU A 82 -19.61 -3.03 3.96
N CYS A 83 -19.25 -3.93 4.86
CA CYS A 83 -17.92 -4.53 4.96
C CYS A 83 -17.84 -5.80 4.15
N TRP A 84 -17.18 -5.70 3.00
CA TRP A 84 -16.98 -6.81 2.09
C TRP A 84 -15.55 -7.34 2.16
N SER A 85 -15.37 -8.64 2.04
CA SER A 85 -14.07 -9.32 1.97
C SER A 85 -14.23 -10.67 1.25
N GLY A 86 -13.35 -11.63 1.50
CA GLY A 86 -13.37 -12.97 0.93
C GLY A 86 -12.00 -13.63 1.02
N LYS A 87 -11.95 -14.96 0.92
CA LYS A 87 -10.68 -15.72 0.96
C LYS A 87 -9.75 -15.32 -0.19
N ASP A 88 -10.33 -15.03 -1.36
CA ASP A 88 -9.57 -14.68 -2.57
C ASP A 88 -9.36 -13.16 -2.73
N ALA A 89 -9.76 -12.36 -1.73
CA ALA A 89 -9.84 -10.90 -1.83
C ALA A 89 -8.56 -10.29 -2.41
N ALA A 90 -7.39 -10.75 -1.95
CA ALA A 90 -6.07 -10.27 -2.40
C ALA A 90 -5.83 -10.35 -3.92
N THR A 91 -6.50 -11.28 -4.62
CA THR A 91 -6.36 -11.48 -6.08
C THR A 91 -7.63 -11.11 -6.85
N SER A 92 -8.74 -10.88 -6.16
CA SER A 92 -10.04 -10.68 -6.78
C SER A 92 -10.50 -9.23 -6.79
N PHE A 93 -10.18 -8.41 -5.77
CA PHE A 93 -10.78 -7.08 -5.57
C PHE A 93 -10.69 -6.16 -6.80
N ALA A 94 -9.61 -6.30 -7.58
CA ALA A 94 -9.30 -5.45 -8.73
C ALA A 94 -9.86 -5.95 -10.07
N LYS A 95 -10.48 -7.13 -10.13
CA LYS A 95 -10.83 -7.83 -11.38
C LYS A 95 -11.75 -7.05 -12.34
N VAL A 96 -12.61 -6.18 -11.82
CA VAL A 96 -13.53 -5.36 -12.64
C VAL A 96 -12.85 -4.08 -13.13
N GLY A 97 -11.81 -3.63 -12.43
CA GLY A 97 -11.08 -2.40 -12.73
C GLY A 97 -11.33 -1.26 -11.73
N PRO A 98 -10.53 -0.19 -11.82
CA PRO A 98 -10.62 0.95 -10.94
C PRO A 98 -11.89 1.76 -11.20
N ALA A 99 -12.44 2.33 -10.14
CA ALA A 99 -13.49 3.35 -10.18
C ALA A 99 -12.89 4.74 -9.89
N PRO A 100 -13.51 5.83 -10.35
CA PRO A 100 -13.07 7.18 -10.01
C PRO A 100 -12.96 7.39 -8.49
N LEU A 101 -11.90 8.05 -8.02
CA LEU A 101 -11.67 8.28 -6.59
C LEU A 101 -12.84 9.04 -5.91
N SER A 102 -13.59 9.84 -6.67
CA SER A 102 -14.79 10.53 -6.19
C SER A 102 -15.88 9.58 -5.69
N LYS A 103 -15.95 8.36 -6.21
CA LYS A 103 -16.88 7.31 -5.74
C LYS A 103 -16.43 6.61 -4.45
N CYS A 104 -15.22 6.91 -3.97
CA CYS A 104 -14.70 6.47 -2.68
C CYS A 104 -14.39 7.65 -1.74
N GLY A 105 -15.18 8.73 -1.87
CA GLY A 105 -15.01 9.94 -1.08
C GLY A 105 -14.93 9.65 0.42
N ARG A 106 -13.94 10.26 1.08
CA ARG A 106 -13.71 10.11 2.54
C ARG A 106 -13.49 8.65 3.01
N GLY A 107 -13.10 7.75 2.10
CA GLY A 107 -12.69 6.39 2.43
C GLY A 107 -13.81 5.34 2.42
N VAL A 108 -14.99 5.67 1.88
CA VAL A 108 -16.09 4.70 1.76
C VAL A 108 -16.62 4.72 0.34
N GLY A 109 -16.93 3.55 -0.21
CA GLY A 109 -17.46 3.41 -1.56
C GLY A 109 -18.95 3.72 -1.65
N THR A 110 -19.41 4.19 -2.81
CA THR A 110 -20.84 4.31 -3.15
C THR A 110 -21.47 2.95 -3.45
N SER A 111 -22.73 2.92 -3.93
CA SER A 111 -23.35 1.70 -4.45
C SER A 111 -22.50 1.08 -5.58
N TRP A 112 -22.30 -0.24 -5.55
CA TRP A 112 -21.50 -1.03 -6.49
C TRP A 112 -20.03 -0.58 -6.66
N VAL A 113 -19.48 0.11 -5.67
CA VAL A 113 -18.08 0.53 -5.65
C VAL A 113 -17.48 0.24 -4.28
N ASN A 114 -16.31 -0.37 -4.25
CA ASN A 114 -15.58 -0.69 -3.04
C ASN A 114 -14.44 0.31 -2.84
N ALA A 115 -14.42 0.99 -1.69
CA ALA A 115 -13.20 1.58 -1.16
C ALA A 115 -12.38 0.45 -0.53
N VAL A 116 -11.33 -0.01 -1.22
CA VAL A 116 -10.56 -1.20 -0.84
C VAL A 116 -9.38 -0.82 0.05
N TYR A 117 -9.12 -1.65 1.04
CA TYR A 117 -8.10 -1.53 2.05
C TYR A 117 -7.39 -2.86 2.26
N ARG A 118 -6.14 -2.80 2.73
CA ARG A 118 -5.36 -3.96 3.18
C ARG A 118 -5.03 -3.77 4.66
N LEU A 119 -5.30 -4.77 5.48
CA LEU A 119 -4.81 -4.85 6.86
C LEU A 119 -3.30 -5.08 6.84
N VAL A 120 -2.57 -4.32 7.64
CA VAL A 120 -1.11 -4.40 7.71
C VAL A 120 -0.65 -4.23 9.15
N ASN A 121 0.54 -4.73 9.45
CA ASN A 121 1.23 -4.41 10.69
C ASN A 121 2.18 -3.25 10.41
N LEU A 122 1.93 -2.10 11.04
CA LEU A 122 2.68 -0.87 10.85
C LEU A 122 3.78 -0.79 11.94
N PRO A 123 5.06 -0.72 11.58
CA PRO A 123 6.12 -0.36 12.52
C PRO A 123 5.89 1.03 13.14
N PRO A 124 6.59 1.38 14.23
CA PRO A 124 6.61 2.76 14.73
C PRO A 124 7.00 3.74 13.62
N CYS A 125 6.52 4.99 13.69
CA CYS A 125 6.82 6.01 12.69
C CYS A 125 6.45 5.58 11.26
N SER A 126 5.22 5.08 11.05
CA SER A 126 4.75 4.56 9.75
C SER A 126 3.42 5.16 9.31
N SER A 127 3.16 6.41 9.68
CA SER A 127 1.99 7.13 9.18
C SER A 127 2.11 7.35 7.66
N ASP A 128 0.99 7.26 6.94
CA ASP A 128 0.94 7.60 5.51
C ASP A 128 1.19 9.11 5.35
N LEU A 129 2.31 9.45 4.70
CA LEU A 129 2.79 10.82 4.57
C LEU A 129 2.20 11.50 3.35
N GLN A 130 1.69 12.71 3.56
CA GLN A 130 1.29 13.58 2.47
C GLN A 130 2.52 14.29 1.89
N TYR A 131 2.62 14.34 0.57
CA TYR A 131 3.71 15.01 -0.13
C TYR A 131 3.21 15.72 -1.39
N LYS A 132 3.97 16.73 -1.83
CA LYS A 132 3.80 17.36 -3.13
C LYS A 132 4.66 16.63 -4.18
N PRO A 133 4.07 16.04 -5.23
CA PRO A 133 4.84 15.42 -6.30
C PRO A 133 5.48 16.49 -7.20
N LEU A 134 6.74 16.28 -7.55
CA LEU A 134 7.56 17.12 -8.41
C LEU A 134 8.25 16.21 -9.46
N PRO A 135 7.50 15.73 -10.47
CA PRO A 135 8.10 14.90 -11.51
C PRO A 135 9.06 15.72 -12.37
N SER A 136 10.22 15.15 -12.73
CA SER A 136 11.12 15.78 -13.70
C SER A 136 10.52 15.79 -15.12
N SER A 137 9.62 14.84 -15.39
CA SER A 137 8.89 14.70 -16.64
C SER A 137 7.60 13.90 -16.43
N GLY A 138 6.58 14.20 -17.23
CA GLY A 138 5.27 13.57 -17.13
C GLY A 138 4.32 14.26 -16.15
N THR A 139 3.24 13.57 -15.79
CA THR A 139 2.15 14.16 -14.99
C THR A 139 1.66 13.21 -13.90
N VAL A 140 1.08 13.78 -12.84
CA VAL A 140 0.40 13.02 -11.79
C VAL A 140 -1.11 13.20 -11.94
N GLN A 141 -1.83 12.10 -12.11
CA GLN A 141 -3.29 12.07 -12.21
C GLN A 141 -3.83 10.99 -11.29
N GLU A 142 -4.82 11.31 -10.46
CA GLU A 142 -5.43 10.39 -9.48
C GLU A 142 -4.38 9.58 -8.68
N LEU A 143 -3.38 10.30 -8.14
CA LEU A 143 -2.24 9.75 -7.36
C LEU A 143 -1.24 8.90 -8.15
N THR A 144 -1.42 8.76 -9.46
CA THR A 144 -0.53 7.98 -10.33
C THR A 144 0.34 8.92 -11.14
N TRP A 145 1.66 8.78 -11.03
CA TRP A 145 2.60 9.45 -11.91
C TRP A 145 2.84 8.58 -13.15
N CYS A 146 2.88 9.20 -14.33
CA CYS A 146 3.38 8.61 -15.55
C CYS A 146 4.40 9.54 -16.20
N SER A 147 5.55 9.01 -16.60
CA SER A 147 6.60 9.77 -17.28
C SER A 147 6.27 10.06 -18.75
N ASN A 148 6.90 11.08 -19.32
CA ASN A 148 6.94 11.30 -20.79
C ASN A 148 8.26 10.82 -21.42
N GLU A 149 9.26 10.47 -20.60
CA GLU A 149 10.58 10.02 -21.03
C GLU A 149 11.10 8.88 -20.12
N THR A 150 12.14 8.18 -20.57
CA THR A 150 12.70 7.00 -19.89
C THR A 150 13.67 7.35 -18.75
N SER A 151 14.25 8.54 -18.76
CA SER A 151 15.16 9.06 -17.71
C SER A 151 14.43 9.80 -16.58
N ALA A 152 13.10 9.88 -16.64
CA ALA A 152 12.30 10.67 -15.72
C ALA A 152 12.41 10.17 -14.27
N LYS A 153 12.35 11.09 -13.32
CA LYS A 153 12.37 10.82 -11.88
C LYS A 153 11.14 11.45 -11.23
N LEU A 154 10.68 10.87 -10.13
CA LEU A 154 9.62 11.45 -9.32
C LEU A 154 10.20 11.94 -7.99
N GLU A 155 10.28 13.24 -7.80
CA GLU A 155 10.55 13.84 -6.51
C GLU A 155 9.25 14.04 -5.72
N MET A 156 9.34 13.88 -4.40
CA MET A 156 8.25 13.98 -3.44
C MET A 156 8.70 14.90 -2.32
N SER A 157 8.14 16.11 -2.28
CA SER A 157 8.47 17.12 -1.28
C SER A 157 7.51 17.02 -0.10
N LEU A 158 8.05 16.80 1.10
CA LEU A 158 7.30 16.66 2.35
C LEU A 158 7.06 17.99 3.06
N GLY A 159 7.86 19.03 2.75
CA GLY A 159 7.71 20.38 3.29
C GLY A 159 8.21 20.58 4.72
N TYR A 160 8.54 19.51 5.45
CA TYR A 160 9.12 19.55 6.79
C TYR A 160 10.10 18.39 7.00
N PRO A 161 11.06 18.53 7.93
CA PRO A 161 11.96 17.44 8.31
C PRO A 161 11.16 16.20 8.71
N THR A 162 11.42 15.09 8.03
CA THR A 162 10.63 13.86 8.15
C THR A 162 11.56 12.67 8.15
N ARG A 163 11.26 11.69 8.99
CA ARG A 163 11.87 10.36 8.94
C ARG A 163 10.96 9.46 8.12
N VAL A 164 11.45 8.98 6.98
CA VAL A 164 10.79 7.98 6.14
C VAL A 164 11.28 6.60 6.55
N THR A 165 10.34 5.71 6.82
CA THR A 165 10.57 4.33 7.29
C THR A 165 10.12 3.29 6.27
N GLY A 166 9.31 3.68 5.28
CA GLY A 166 8.82 2.75 4.28
C GLY A 166 8.29 3.43 3.02
N ILE A 167 8.19 2.63 1.95
CA ILE A 167 7.68 3.04 0.65
C ILE A 167 6.58 2.07 0.24
N GLY A 168 5.41 2.61 -0.10
CA GLY A 168 4.34 1.87 -0.77
C GLY A 168 4.37 2.14 -2.27
N MET A 169 4.13 1.11 -3.08
CA MET A 169 3.97 1.28 -4.52
C MET A 169 2.87 0.42 -5.13
N GLN A 170 2.22 0.98 -6.14
CA GLN A 170 1.26 0.32 -7.03
C GLN A 170 1.55 0.72 -8.48
N GLY A 171 1.03 -0.05 -9.42
CA GLY A 171 1.04 0.32 -10.83
C GLY A 171 -0.15 1.18 -11.24
N LYS A 172 -0.45 1.14 -12.54
CA LYS A 172 -1.54 1.82 -13.22
C LYS A 172 -2.28 0.82 -14.11
N TYR A 173 -3.61 0.83 -13.98
CA TYR A 173 -4.50 0.08 -14.85
C TYR A 173 -4.38 0.52 -16.34
N PRO A 174 -4.54 -0.38 -17.33
CA PRO A 174 -4.73 -1.81 -17.17
C PRO A 174 -3.46 -2.55 -16.78
N ASP A 175 -2.33 -2.33 -17.45
CA ASP A 175 -1.14 -3.16 -17.26
C ASP A 175 0.17 -2.37 -17.35
N LYS A 176 0.33 -1.35 -16.50
CA LYS A 176 1.59 -0.59 -16.40
C LYS A 176 2.10 -0.57 -14.97
N TRP A 177 3.36 -0.90 -14.74
CA TRP A 177 3.96 -0.80 -13.41
C TRP A 177 5.49 -0.77 -13.47
N MET A 178 6.08 -0.20 -12.42
CA MET A 178 7.52 -0.20 -12.22
C MET A 178 7.98 -1.51 -11.57
N THR A 179 9.00 -2.15 -12.14
CA THR A 179 9.53 -3.44 -11.67
C THR A 179 10.82 -3.30 -10.88
N SER A 180 11.57 -2.20 -11.03
CA SER A 180 12.66 -1.86 -10.10
C SER A 180 13.00 -0.37 -10.10
N PHE A 181 13.55 0.11 -8.99
CA PHE A 181 13.94 1.51 -8.78
C PHE A 181 15.03 1.67 -7.73
N THR A 182 15.63 2.85 -7.67
CA THR A 182 16.47 3.30 -6.54
C THR A 182 15.81 4.50 -5.85
N LEU A 183 16.14 4.70 -4.57
CA LEU A 183 15.68 5.84 -3.77
C LEU A 183 16.85 6.83 -3.57
N GLU A 184 16.56 8.11 -3.69
CA GLU A 184 17.43 9.20 -3.24
C GLU A 184 16.67 10.03 -2.20
N TYR A 185 17.39 10.69 -1.28
CA TYR A 185 16.80 11.62 -0.31
C TYR A 185 17.68 12.86 -0.17
N SER A 186 17.07 13.96 0.28
CA SER A 186 17.75 15.24 0.41
C SER A 186 18.58 15.32 1.69
N GLU A 187 19.86 15.61 1.55
CA GLU A 187 20.74 16.08 2.62
C GLU A 187 21.13 17.53 2.33
N GLY A 188 20.48 18.46 3.04
CA GLY A 188 20.51 19.88 2.67
C GLY A 188 19.95 20.10 1.26
N GLU A 189 20.76 20.69 0.38
CA GLU A 189 20.38 20.92 -1.02
C GLU A 189 20.76 19.78 -1.98
N MET A 190 21.56 18.81 -1.52
CA MET A 190 22.00 17.71 -2.35
C MET A 190 21.07 16.50 -2.21
N PHE A 191 21.01 15.67 -3.25
CA PHE A 191 20.40 14.35 -3.18
C PHE A 191 21.48 13.29 -3.05
N VAL A 192 21.33 12.42 -2.06
CA VAL A 192 22.21 11.27 -1.85
C VAL A 192 21.42 9.98 -2.08
N PRO A 193 22.06 8.92 -2.62
CA PRO A 193 21.39 7.64 -2.82
C PRO A 193 21.14 6.93 -1.48
N TYR A 194 20.03 6.20 -1.40
CA TYR A 194 19.80 5.28 -0.31
C TYR A 194 20.68 4.04 -0.45
N VAL A 195 21.40 3.73 0.63
CA VAL A 195 22.46 2.73 0.67
C VAL A 195 22.18 1.69 1.76
N GLU A 196 22.37 0.42 1.41
CA GLU A 196 22.34 -0.69 2.35
C GLU A 196 23.68 -1.43 2.25
N ARG A 197 24.37 -1.58 3.39
CA ARG A 197 25.68 -2.27 3.47
C ARG A 197 26.72 -1.71 2.49
N GLY A 198 26.75 -0.38 2.31
CA GLY A 198 27.70 0.31 1.44
C GLY A 198 27.37 0.28 -0.06
N LEU A 199 26.26 -0.36 -0.47
CA LEU A 199 25.81 -0.42 -1.87
C LEU A 199 24.51 0.34 -2.08
N ILE A 200 24.39 1.03 -3.23
CA ILE A 200 23.13 1.66 -3.64
C ILE A 200 22.07 0.57 -3.76
N ARG A 201 20.97 0.73 -3.02
CA ARG A 201 19.91 -0.26 -2.96
C ARG A 201 19.02 -0.17 -4.20
N ILE A 202 18.94 -1.27 -4.95
CA ILE A 202 17.91 -1.49 -5.98
C ILE A 202 16.72 -2.19 -5.34
N PHE A 203 15.57 -1.52 -5.34
CA PHE A 203 14.31 -2.04 -4.84
C PHE A 203 13.58 -2.83 -5.92
N GLN A 204 13.03 -3.98 -5.53
CA GLN A 204 12.16 -4.80 -6.38
C GLN A 204 10.74 -4.24 -6.35
N GLY A 205 10.22 -3.86 -7.50
CA GLY A 205 8.94 -3.20 -7.68
C GLY A 205 7.73 -4.15 -7.72
N ASN A 206 6.65 -3.71 -8.36
CA ASN A 206 5.40 -4.47 -8.51
C ASN A 206 5.51 -5.54 -9.62
N SER A 207 4.63 -6.54 -9.56
CA SER A 207 4.42 -7.57 -10.60
C SER A 207 3.06 -7.47 -11.29
N ASN A 208 2.21 -6.55 -10.85
CA ASN A 208 0.90 -6.25 -11.42
C ASN A 208 0.55 -4.78 -11.13
N TRP A 209 -0.59 -4.31 -11.65
CA TRP A 209 -0.99 -2.91 -11.53
C TRP A 209 -1.67 -2.54 -10.20
N TYR A 210 -2.26 -3.49 -9.48
CA TYR A 210 -3.20 -3.20 -8.38
C TYR A 210 -2.65 -3.44 -6.97
N ASP A 211 -1.71 -4.38 -6.80
CA ASP A 211 -1.24 -4.74 -5.47
C ASP A 211 -0.38 -3.64 -4.86
N LEU A 212 -0.65 -3.30 -3.60
CA LEU A 212 0.17 -2.38 -2.83
C LEU A 212 1.34 -3.15 -2.22
N LYS A 213 2.51 -2.97 -2.83
CA LYS A 213 3.77 -3.48 -2.29
C LYS A 213 4.36 -2.44 -1.35
N ILE A 214 4.41 -2.79 -0.05
CA ILE A 214 5.08 -1.97 0.97
C ILE A 214 6.46 -2.55 1.22
N ILE A 215 7.48 -1.68 1.19
CA ILE A 215 8.87 -2.01 1.48
C ILE A 215 9.30 -1.14 2.64
N TRP A 216 9.57 -1.74 3.80
CA TRP A 216 10.15 -1.05 4.95
C TRP A 216 11.66 -0.88 4.72
N LEU A 217 12.16 0.33 4.96
CA LEU A 217 13.58 0.64 4.85
C LEU A 217 14.33 0.00 6.01
N VAL A 218 15.43 -0.69 5.71
CA VAL A 218 16.33 -1.23 6.73
C VAL A 218 16.92 -0.10 7.56
N ASN A 219 17.29 1.00 6.90
CA ASN A 219 17.78 2.21 7.53
C ASN A 219 16.76 3.33 7.28
N PRO A 220 15.92 3.72 8.26
CA PRO A 220 15.08 4.89 8.12
C PRO A 220 15.90 6.11 7.70
N SER A 221 15.42 6.85 6.70
CA SER A 221 16.14 7.99 6.14
C SER A 221 15.44 9.30 6.48
N GLU A 222 16.21 10.32 6.78
CA GLU A 222 15.69 11.63 7.16
C GLU A 222 15.90 12.63 6.02
N GLY A 223 14.89 13.44 5.75
CA GLY A 223 14.94 14.42 4.69
C GLY A 223 13.64 15.19 4.54
N THR A 224 13.68 16.21 3.68
CA THR A 224 12.48 17.01 3.31
C THR A 224 11.99 16.67 1.90
N ARG A 225 12.86 16.05 1.08
CA ARG A 225 12.54 15.58 -0.27
C ARG A 225 13.06 14.17 -0.47
N PHE A 226 12.27 13.34 -1.14
CA PHE A 226 12.62 11.98 -1.53
C PHE A 226 12.41 11.82 -3.02
N ARG A 227 13.29 11.09 -3.71
CA ARG A 227 13.19 10.92 -5.16
C ARG A 227 13.25 9.45 -5.53
N ILE A 228 12.26 9.02 -6.30
CA ILE A 228 12.26 7.72 -6.96
C ILE A 228 12.96 7.86 -8.30
N VAL A 229 13.94 6.98 -8.52
CA VAL A 229 14.67 6.86 -9.77
C VAL A 229 14.33 5.50 -10.40
N PRO A 230 13.46 5.46 -11.42
CA PRO A 230 13.09 4.22 -12.11
C PRO A 230 14.32 3.52 -12.70
N LYS A 231 14.31 2.19 -12.69
CA LYS A 231 15.34 1.35 -13.33
C LYS A 231 14.75 0.44 -14.38
N THR A 232 13.67 -0.26 -14.06
CA THR A 232 12.93 -1.11 -15.01
C THR A 232 11.43 -1.02 -14.78
N TRP A 233 10.63 -1.24 -15.83
CA TRP A 233 9.17 -1.20 -15.79
C TRP A 233 8.56 -2.01 -16.92
N THR A 234 7.26 -2.25 -16.83
CA THR A 234 6.45 -2.89 -17.89
C THR A 234 5.28 -1.99 -18.27
N PRO A 235 4.92 -1.93 -19.56
CA PRO A 235 5.66 -2.47 -20.70
C PRO A 235 6.90 -1.61 -21.04
N TYR A 236 7.93 -2.23 -21.61
CA TYR A 236 9.10 -1.54 -22.17
C TYR A 236 9.30 -1.95 -23.64
N PRO A 237 9.58 -1.00 -24.56
CA PRO A 237 9.68 0.45 -24.34
C PRO A 237 8.30 1.09 -24.11
N GLY A 238 8.24 2.12 -23.27
CA GLY A 238 6.99 2.82 -22.91
C GLY A 238 7.17 3.75 -21.70
N PRO A 239 6.18 4.60 -21.40
CA PRO A 239 6.24 5.46 -20.23
C PRO A 239 6.13 4.64 -18.94
N VAL A 240 6.98 4.94 -17.96
CA VAL A 240 6.85 4.33 -16.63
C VAL A 240 5.69 4.98 -15.90
N CYS A 241 4.81 4.16 -15.33
CA CYS A 241 3.73 4.63 -14.48
C CYS A 241 3.78 3.93 -13.13
N ALA A 242 3.63 4.70 -12.05
CA ALA A 242 3.56 4.18 -10.71
C ALA A 242 2.86 5.16 -9.77
N ARG A 243 2.20 4.61 -8.76
CA ARG A 243 1.65 5.32 -7.62
C ARG A 243 2.52 5.01 -6.41
N PHE A 244 2.98 6.04 -5.73
CA PHE A 244 3.84 5.92 -4.56
C PHE A 244 3.12 6.37 -3.29
N ARG A 245 3.60 5.86 -2.16
CA ARG A 245 3.30 6.33 -0.80
C ARG A 245 4.60 6.33 -0.02
N LEU A 246 4.74 7.28 0.88
CA LEU A 246 5.82 7.30 1.87
C LEU A 246 5.20 7.04 3.23
N PHE A 247 5.82 6.17 4.00
CA PHE A 247 5.47 5.91 5.40
C PHE A 247 6.54 6.51 6.29
N GLY A 248 6.15 7.18 7.37
CA GLY A 248 7.09 7.85 8.23
C GLY A 248 6.46 8.62 9.38
N CYS A 249 7.22 9.56 9.93
CA CYS A 249 6.77 10.52 10.92
C CYS A 249 7.57 11.82 10.81
N ARG A 250 6.93 12.91 11.18
CA ARG A 250 7.56 14.24 11.26
C ARG A 250 8.62 14.24 12.36
N LEU A 251 9.75 14.88 12.09
CA LEU A 251 10.76 15.19 13.10
C LEU A 251 10.38 16.52 13.77
N HIS A 252 10.43 16.53 15.10
CA HIS A 252 10.15 17.68 15.94
C HIS A 252 11.44 18.38 16.33
#